data_AF-A0A348NPJ5-F1
#
_entry.id   AF-A0A348NPJ5-F1
#
_cell.length_a   1.000
_cell.length_b   1.000
_cell.length_c   1.000
_cell.angle_alpha   90.00
_cell.angle_beta   90.00
_cell.angle_gamma   90.00
#
_symmetry.space_group_name_H-M   'P 1'
#
loop_
_entity.id
_entity.type
_entity.pdbx_description
1 polymer ?
#
loop_
_entity_poly.entity_id
_entity_poly.type
_entity_poly.pdbx_seq_one_letter_code
_entity_poly.pdbx_strand_id
1 'polypeptide(L)' 'MPNRVAIYLDWNLSLLPAITQQLLKTANDDCIDLSSDLIIVPTVQSGRRLREALALAAGDCGLFPPEIVTPDVFLGQA' A
#
# COMPACT_ATOMS: atom_id res chain seq x y z
N MET A 1 4.20 -20.16 13.79
CA MET A 1 4.03 -19.48 12.49
C MET A 1 3.74 -18.02 12.77
N PRO A 2 4.32 -17.06 12.04
CA PRO A 2 3.96 -15.65 12.26
C PRO A 2 2.45 -15.48 12.08
N ASN A 3 1.85 -14.61 12.89
CA ASN A 3 0.42 -14.35 12.92
C ASN A 3 0.00 -13.72 11.58
N ARG A 4 -0.62 -14.50 10.68
CA ARG A 4 -1.09 -14.00 9.38
C ARG A 4 -2.53 -13.55 9.52
N VAL A 5 -2.78 -12.27 9.25
CA VAL A 5 -4.13 -11.71 9.12
C VAL A 5 -4.40 -11.50 7.64
N ALA A 6 -5.53 -12.02 7.15
CA ALA A 6 -6.00 -11.80 5.78
C ALA A 6 -7.18 -10.82 5.81
N ILE A 7 -7.08 -9.75 5.03
CA ILE A 7 -8.16 -8.78 4.84
C ILE A 7 -8.73 -9.01 3.45
N TYR A 8 -10.02 -9.28 3.37
CA TYR A 8 -10.74 -9.49 2.11
C TYR A 8 -11.42 -8.19 1.69
N LEU A 9 -11.13 -7.75 0.47
CA LEU A 9 -11.78 -6.60 -0.15
C LEU A 9 -12.97 -7.06 -0.99
N ASP A 10 -14.00 -6.23 -1.09
CA ASP A 10 -15.16 -6.49 -1.93
C ASP A 10 -14.77 -6.38 -3.41
N TRP A 11 -14.96 -7.47 -4.16
CA TRP A 11 -14.66 -7.56 -5.59
C TRP A 11 -15.59 -6.71 -6.46
N ASN A 12 -16.72 -6.26 -5.92
CA ASN A 12 -17.61 -5.33 -6.61
C ASN A 12 -17.12 -3.87 -6.54
N LEU A 13 -16.08 -3.60 -5.74
CA LEU A 13 -15.47 -2.28 -5.63
C LEU A 13 -14.19 -2.20 -6.46
N SER A 14 -13.86 -0.98 -6.88
CA SER A 14 -12.58 -0.72 -7.53
C SER A 14 -11.43 -0.97 -6.54
N LEU A 15 -10.49 -1.84 -6.92
CA LEU A 15 -9.43 -2.33 -6.04
C LEU A 15 -8.52 -1.20 -5.52
N LEU A 16 -8.13 -0.27 -6.39
CA LEU A 16 -7.17 0.79 -6.04
C LEU A 16 -7.71 1.71 -4.92
N PRO A 17 -8.93 2.28 -5.01
CA PRO A 17 -9.53 3.00 -3.88
C PRO A 17 -9.64 2.17 -2.60
N ALA A 18 -10.07 0.90 -2.71
CA ALA A 18 -10.27 0.03 -1.56
C ALA A 18 -8.95 -0.26 -0.81
N ILE A 19 -7.87 -0.59 -1.53
CA ILE A 19 -6.54 -0.78 -0.95
C ILE A 19 -6.01 0.53 -0.37
N THR A 20 -6.17 1.65 -1.06
CA THR A 20 -5.68 2.96 -0.60
C THR A 20 -6.30 3.31 0.75
N GLN A 21 -7.62 3.18 0.88
CA GLN A 21 -8.31 3.40 2.15
C GLN A 21 -7.86 2.40 3.23
N GLN A 22 -7.64 1.14 2.86
CA GLN A 22 -7.21 0.13 3.82
C GLN A 22 -5.81 0.40 4.39
N LEU A 23 -4.87 0.87 3.57
CA LEU A 23 -3.52 1.27 3.99
C LEU A 23 -3.54 2.54 4.83
N LEU A 24 -4.43 3.49 4.54
CA LEU A 24 -4.52 4.73 5.31
C LEU A 24 -5.15 4.52 6.69
N LYS A 25 -5.99 3.50 6.89
CA LYS A 25 -6.56 3.16 8.20
C LYS A 25 -5.52 2.73 9.24
N THR A 26 -4.35 2.27 8.80
CA THR A 26 -3.27 1.83 9.69
C THR A 26 -2.33 2.97 10.09
N ALA A 27 -2.49 4.17 9.50
CA ALA A 27 -1.70 5.35 9.82
C ALA A 27 -2.35 6.22 10.91
N ASN A 28 -1.55 6.95 11.67
CA ASN A 28 -2.01 7.87 12.71
C ASN A 28 -2.39 9.26 12.13
N ASP A 29 -3.30 9.97 12.81
CA ASP A 29 -3.93 11.21 12.32
C ASP A 29 -2.96 12.40 12.12
N ASP A 30 -1.84 12.45 12.85
CA ASP A 30 -0.91 13.58 12.78
C ASP A 30 0.09 13.48 11.61
N CYS A 31 0.39 12.26 11.15
CA CYS A 31 1.31 12.01 10.04
C CYS A 31 1.06 10.62 9.44
N ILE A 32 0.85 10.58 8.12
CA ILE A 32 0.67 9.33 7.38
C ILE A 32 2.05 8.70 7.14
N ASP A 33 2.49 7.85 8.07
CA ASP A 33 3.74 7.09 7.94
C ASP A 33 3.45 5.64 7.58
N LEU A 34 3.81 5.25 6.34
CA LEU A 34 3.73 3.89 5.83
C LEU A 34 5.13 3.31 5.57
N SER A 35 6.19 3.96 6.02
CA SER A 35 7.57 3.57 5.69
C SER A 35 8.00 2.21 6.25
N SER A 36 7.29 1.70 7.27
CA SER A 36 7.48 0.36 7.82
C SER A 36 6.83 -0.75 6.98
N ASP A 37 5.99 -0.39 6.02
CA ASP A 37 5.20 -1.35 5.25
C ASP A 37 5.93 -1.76 3.97
N LEU A 38 5.91 -3.06 3.70
CA LEU A 38 6.34 -3.65 2.44
C LEU A 38 5.12 -4.14 1.65
N ILE A 39 4.93 -3.60 0.46
CA ILE A 39 3.82 -3.94 -0.43
C ILE A 39 4.36 -4.64 -1.68
N ILE A 40 3.95 -5.88 -1.86
CA ILE A 40 4.26 -6.67 -3.06
C ILE A 40 3.11 -6.51 -4.05
N VAL A 41 3.39 -5.94 -5.22
CA VAL A 41 2.41 -5.70 -6.29
C VAL A 41 2.74 -6.51 -7.53
N PRO A 42 1.75 -6.92 -8.34
CA PRO A 42 2.01 -7.79 -9.49
C PRO A 42 2.86 -7.14 -10.59
N THR A 43 2.83 -5.80 -10.70
CA THR A 43 3.60 -5.06 -11.71
C THR A 43 4.09 -3.72 -11.19
N VAL A 44 5.17 -3.20 -11.81
CA VAL A 44 5.66 -1.83 -11.57
C VAL A 44 4.57 -0.79 -11.81
N GLN A 45 3.70 -0.99 -12.81
CA GLN A 45 2.60 -0.07 -13.11
C GLN A 45 1.56 -0.06 -12.00
N SER A 46 1.19 -1.22 -11.45
CA SER A 46 0.29 -1.32 -10.30
C SER A 46 0.88 -0.59 -9.09
N GLY A 47 2.19 -0.73 -8.86
CA GLY A 47 2.90 0.01 -7.81
C GLY A 47 2.89 1.51 -8.02
N ARG A 48 3.16 1.97 -9.25
CA ARG A 48 3.06 3.40 -9.60
C ARG A 48 1.66 3.96 -9.32
N ARG A 49 0.61 3.25 -9.76
CA ARG A 49 -0.78 3.65 -9.51
C ARG A 49 -1.13 3.72 -8.04
N LEU A 50 -0.62 2.80 -7.23
CA LEU A 50 -0.81 2.83 -5.78
C LEU A 50 -0.14 4.07 -5.14
N ARG A 51 1.10 4.40 -5.53
CA ARG A 51 1.77 5.61 -5.02
C ARG A 51 1.02 6.88 -5.40
N GLU A 52 0.56 6.97 -6.65
CA GLU A 52 -0.27 8.10 -7.12
C GLU A 52 -1.54 8.24 -6.29
N ALA A 53 -2.25 7.13 -6.04
CA ALA A 53 -3.47 7.14 -5.24
C ALA A 53 -3.23 7.53 -3.77
N LEU A 54 -2.17 7.01 -3.15
CA LEU A 54 -1.77 7.38 -1.79
C LEU A 54 -1.42 8.88 -1.70
N ALA A 55 -0.63 9.40 -2.65
CA ALA A 55 -0.26 10.81 -2.68
C ALA A 55 -1.49 11.73 -2.82
N LEU A 56 -2.44 11.37 -3.70
CA LEU A 56 -3.69 12.11 -3.84
C LEU A 56 -4.55 12.06 -2.58
N ALA A 57 -4.57 10.91 -1.90
CA ALA A 57 -5.37 10.73 -0.69
C ALA A 57 -4.78 11.44 0.55
N ALA A 58 -3.45 11.58 0.63
CA ALA A 58 -2.78 12.30 1.72
C ALA A 58 -2.95 13.83 1.62
N GLY A 59 -3.18 14.36 0.42
CA GLY A 59 -3.34 15.79 0.20
C GLY A 59 -2.17 16.60 0.75
N ASP A 60 -2.47 17.67 1.48
CA ASP A 60 -1.47 18.61 2.02
C ASP A 60 -0.74 18.08 3.27
N CYS A 61 -1.21 17.00 3.89
CA CYS A 61 -0.58 16.42 5.08
C CYS A 61 0.75 15.70 4.77
N GLY A 62 0.99 15.37 3.49
CA GLY A 62 2.12 14.56 3.07
C GLY A 62 2.03 13.11 3.57
N LEU A 63 2.94 12.25 3.10
CA LEU A 63 3.04 10.87 3.57
C LEU A 63 4.48 10.34 3.42
N PHE A 64 4.90 9.47 4.34
CA PHE A 64 6.09 8.64 4.14
C PHE A 64 5.67 7.35 3.41
N PRO A 65 6.14 7.12 2.17
CA PRO A 65 5.59 6.07 1.33
C PRO A 65 6.06 4.68 1.79
N PRO A 66 5.24 3.64 1.55
CA PRO A 66 5.68 2.27 1.77
C PRO A 66 6.72 1.85 0.73
N GLU A 67 7.50 0.83 1.07
CA GLU A 67 8.31 0.13 0.07
C GLU A 67 7.40 -0.68 -0.84
N ILE A 68 7.53 -0.49 -2.16
CA ILE A 68 6.68 -1.16 -3.15
C ILE A 68 7.55 -1.89 -4.16
N VAL A 69 7.44 -3.22 -4.17
CA VAL A 69 8.24 -4.13 -4.99
C VAL A 69 7.36 -5.08 -5.79
N THR A 70 7.92 -5.67 -6.84
CA THR A 70 7.32 -6.81 -7.53
C THR A 70 7.81 -8.13 -6.94
N PRO A 71 7.13 -9.27 -7.17
CA PRO A 71 7.55 -10.56 -6.62
C PRO A 71 8.97 -10.97 -6.99
N ASP A 72 9.42 -10.67 -8.22
CA ASP A 72 10.78 -10.96 -8.68
C ASP A 72 11.85 -10.15 -7.93
N VAL A 73 11.56 -8.87 -7.65
CA VAL A 73 12.45 -8.02 -6.85
C VAL A 73 12.50 -8.52 -5.41
N PHE A 74 11.33 -8.79 -4.80
CA PHE A 74 11.26 -9.28 -3.42
C PHE A 74 12.00 -10.60 -3.22
N LEU A 75 11.78 -11.57 -4.12
CA LEU A 75 12.40 -12.89 -4.03
C LEU A 75 13.87 -12.89 -4.46
N GLY A 76 14.30 -11.94 -5.30
CA GLY A 76 15.69 -11.77 -5.69
C GLY A 76 16.56 -11.10 -4.63
N GLN A 77 15.96 -10.51 -3.59
CA GLN A 77 16.64 -9.86 -2.46
C GLN A 77 16.69 -10.75 -1.20
N ALA A 78 16.02 -11.91 -1.21
CA ALA A 78 15.85 -12.82 -0.09
C ALA A 78 16.95 -13.90 0.00
#